data_AF-A0A9D7CP42-F1
#
_entry.id   AF-A0A9D7CP42-F1
#
_cell.length_a   1.000
_cell.length_b   1.000
_cell.length_c   1.000
_cell.angle_alpha   90.00
_cell.angle_beta   90.00
_cell.angle_gamma   90.00
#
_symmetry.space_group_name_H-M   'P 1'
#
loop_
_entity.id
_entity.type
_entity.pdbx_description
1 polymer ?
#
loop_
_entity_poly.entity_id
_entity_poly.type
_entity_poly.pdbx_seq_one_letter_code
_entity_poly.pdbx_strand_id
1 'polypeptide(L)'
;MTPEHLDMILKQAQVKEEKDGFRVMPEGTTLTLHVAHGGAGMSMPRVEAVKRDGDLLWVKNGKKEMGAVVTADVFAVLVEGTAGSPTRRPGFGS
;
A
#
# COMPACT_ATOMS: atom_id res chain seq x y z
N MET A 1 2.78 3.39 13.44
CA MET A 1 2.79 4.65 12.65
C MET A 1 1.57 5.49 13.01
N THR A 2 1.62 6.82 12.90
CA THR A 2 0.47 7.68 13.22
C THR A 2 -0.53 7.74 12.05
N PRO A 3 -1.80 8.07 12.36
CA PRO A 3 -2.85 8.38 11.39
C PRO A 3 -2.40 9.32 10.26
N GLU A 4 -1.76 10.42 10.65
CA GLU A 4 -1.39 11.52 9.79
C GLU A 4 -0.27 11.12 8.83
N HIS A 5 0.71 10.34 9.30
CA HIS A 5 1.81 9.87 8.46
C HIS A 5 1.30 8.96 7.34
N LEU A 6 0.37 8.04 7.65
CA LEU A 6 -0.22 7.17 6.65
C LEU A 6 -0.99 7.98 5.60
N ASP A 7 -1.79 8.96 6.03
CA ASP A 7 -2.54 9.83 5.11
C ASP A 7 -1.62 10.65 4.20
N MET A 8 -0.49 11.14 4.70
CA MET A 8 0.51 11.84 3.87
C MET A 8 1.14 10.92 2.82
N ILE A 9 1.51 9.69 3.20
CA ILE A 9 2.07 8.69 2.27
C ILE A 9 1.05 8.35 1.19
N LEU A 10 -0.21 8.11 1.56
CA LEU A 10 -1.28 7.79 0.62
C LEU A 10 -1.57 8.95 -0.34
N LYS A 11 -1.53 10.20 0.14
CA LYS A 11 -1.63 11.38 -0.73
C LYS A 11 -0.48 11.44 -1.73
N GLN A 12 0.76 11.17 -1.30
CA GLN A 12 1.93 11.14 -2.18
C GLN A 12 1.85 10.00 -3.21
N ALA A 13 1.29 8.86 -2.82
CA ALA A 13 1.06 7.71 -3.71
C ALA A 13 -0.11 7.90 -4.69
N GLN A 14 -0.77 9.08 -4.69
CA GLN A 14 -1.86 9.44 -5.59
C GLN A 14 -3.02 8.43 -5.57
N VAL A 15 -3.32 7.88 -4.40
CA VAL A 15 -4.36 6.83 -4.26
C VAL A 15 -5.74 7.37 -4.61
N LYS A 16 -6.55 6.52 -5.23
CA LYS A 16 -7.94 6.81 -5.57
C LYS A 16 -8.88 6.21 -4.54
N GLU A 17 -9.79 7.01 -4.02
CA GLU A 17 -10.82 6.52 -3.10
C GLU A 17 -12.00 5.90 -3.87
N GLU A 18 -12.41 4.71 -3.44
CA GLU A 18 -13.56 3.99 -3.96
C GLU A 18 -14.78 4.14 -3.03
N LYS A 19 -15.96 3.79 -3.55
CA LYS A 19 -17.24 3.90 -2.84
C LYS A 19 -17.31 3.10 -1.54
N ASP A 20 -16.49 2.06 -1.41
CA ASP A 20 -16.45 1.19 -0.23
C ASP A 20 -15.49 1.69 0.88
N GLY A 21 -14.90 2.87 0.68
CA GLY A 21 -13.91 3.48 1.58
C GLY A 21 -12.49 2.89 1.43
N PHE A 22 -12.26 2.07 0.41
CA PHE A 22 -10.91 1.63 0.05
C PHE A 22 -10.20 2.72 -0.75
N ARG A 23 -8.93 2.93 -0.44
CA ARG A 23 -8.00 3.75 -1.21
C ARG A 23 -7.13 2.82 -2.03
N VAL A 24 -7.34 2.84 -3.34
CA VAL A 24 -6.70 1.96 -4.31
C VAL A 24 -5.48 2.66 -4.90
N MET A 25 -4.39 1.93 -4.99
CA MET A 25 -3.16 2.40 -5.61
C MET A 25 -3.39 2.61 -7.12
N PRO A 26 -2.74 3.60 -7.75
CA PRO A 26 -2.72 3.71 -9.19
C PRO A 26 -2.21 2.43 -9.87
N GLU A 27 -2.62 2.20 -11.12
CA GLU A 27 -2.10 1.07 -11.89
C GLU A 27 -0.57 1.12 -12.00
N GLY A 28 0.08 -0.01 -11.73
CA GLY A 28 1.53 -0.10 -11.72
C GLY A 28 2.20 0.47 -10.45
N THR A 29 1.41 0.86 -9.45
CA THR A 29 1.87 1.23 -8.10
C THR A 29 1.38 0.20 -7.07
N THR A 30 2.27 -0.20 -6.17
CA THR A 30 1.97 -1.08 -5.05
C THR A 30 2.58 -0.55 -3.77
N LEU A 31 2.01 -0.97 -2.64
CA LEU A 31 2.53 -0.71 -1.30
C LEU A 31 3.16 -1.98 -0.72
N THR A 32 4.27 -1.82 -0.02
CA THR A 32 4.81 -2.84 0.87
C THR A 32 4.78 -2.29 2.30
N LEU A 33 4.06 -2.99 3.18
CA LEU A 33 3.93 -2.61 4.59
C LEU A 33 4.85 -3.46 5.44
N HIS A 34 5.60 -2.82 6.34
CA HIS A 34 6.40 -3.49 7.35
C HIS A 34 5.78 -3.29 8.72
N VAL A 35 5.46 -4.40 9.36
CA VAL A 35 4.78 -4.46 10.65
C VAL A 35 5.66 -5.18 11.65
N ALA A 36 5.76 -4.65 12.86
CA ALA A 36 6.46 -5.32 13.94
C ALA A 36 5.62 -5.21 15.23
N HIS A 37 5.36 -6.35 15.86
CA HIS A 37 4.61 -6.43 17.10
C HIS A 37 5.27 -7.44 18.05
N GLY A 38 5.60 -7.02 19.27
CA GLY A 38 6.15 -7.91 20.31
C GLY A 38 7.43 -8.67 19.91
N GLY A 39 8.26 -8.11 19.01
CA GLY A 39 9.48 -8.76 18.52
C GLY A 39 9.30 -9.66 17.28
N ALA A 40 8.07 -9.89 16.83
CA ALA A 40 7.78 -10.53 15.55
C ALA A 40 7.65 -9.47 14.45
N GLY A 41 8.34 -9.66 13.33
CA GLY A 41 8.27 -8.80 12.14
C GLY A 41 7.58 -9.51 10.98
N MET A 42 6.74 -8.77 10.25
CA MET A 42 6.06 -9.24 9.05
C MET A 42 6.11 -8.18 7.95
N SER A 43 6.35 -8.59 6.71
CA SER A 43 6.19 -7.75 5.54
C SER A 43 4.97 -8.19 4.73
N MET A 44 4.17 -7.22 4.29
CA MET A 44 3.03 -7.43 3.40
C MET A 44 3.32 -6.73 2.08
N PRO A 45 3.88 -7.43 1.08
CA PRO A 45 4.22 -6.84 -0.20
C PRO A 45 3.01 -6.78 -1.14
N ARG A 46 3.13 -5.95 -2.19
CA ARG A 46 2.15 -5.85 -3.31
C ARG A 46 0.71 -5.55 -2.85
N VAL A 47 0.56 -4.68 -1.87
CA VAL A 47 -0.73 -4.15 -1.45
C VAL A 47 -1.21 -3.16 -2.51
N GLU A 48 -2.42 -3.39 -3.02
CA GLU A 48 -3.04 -2.60 -4.09
C GLU A 48 -4.17 -1.73 -3.57
N ALA A 49 -4.76 -2.07 -2.43
CA ALA A 49 -5.75 -1.22 -1.79
C ALA A 49 -5.63 -1.28 -0.27
N VAL A 50 -5.86 -0.13 0.36
CA VAL A 50 -5.90 -0.02 1.81
C VAL A 50 -7.18 0.67 2.27
N LYS A 51 -7.72 0.25 3.40
CA LYS A 51 -8.83 0.93 4.06
C LYS A 51 -8.51 1.03 5.53
N ARG A 52 -8.67 2.23 6.09
CA ARG A 52 -8.47 2.43 7.51
C ARG A 52 -9.81 2.43 8.24
N ASP A 53 -9.85 1.74 9.37
CA ASP A 53 -11.01 1.62 10.23
C ASP A 53 -10.56 1.71 11.69
N GLY A 54 -10.62 2.91 12.25
CA GLY A 54 -10.03 3.22 13.57
C GLY A 54 -8.53 2.93 13.62
N ASP A 55 -8.17 1.95 14.45
CA ASP A 55 -6.79 1.49 14.67
C ASP A 55 -6.35 0.40 13.67
N LEU A 56 -7.30 -0.19 12.94
CA LEU A 56 -7.04 -1.24 11.96
C LEU A 56 -6.79 -0.65 10.57
N LEU A 57 -5.80 -1.22 9.90
CA LEU A 57 -5.52 -1.00 8.48
C LEU A 57 -5.83 -2.28 7.72
N TRP A 58 -6.95 -2.27 6.99
CA TRP A 58 -7.31 -3.30 6.04
C TRP A 58 -6.47 -3.16 4.77
N VAL A 59 -6.00 -4.28 4.26
CA VAL A 59 -5.14 -4.35 3.09
C VAL A 59 -5.65 -5.40 2.13
N LYS A 60 -5.57 -5.12 0.83
CA LYS A 60 -5.86 -6.06 -0.26
C LYS A 60 -4.68 -6.14 -1.21
N ASN A 61 -4.36 -7.34 -1.65
CA ASN A 61 -3.34 -7.58 -2.68
C ASN A 61 -3.97 -8.03 -4.01
N GLY A 62 -3.16 -8.12 -5.06
CA GLY A 62 -3.60 -8.53 -6.40
C GLY A 62 -4.11 -9.98 -6.53
N LYS A 63 -4.00 -10.79 -5.48
CA LYS A 63 -4.61 -12.13 -5.40
C LYS A 63 -6.02 -12.11 -4.79
N LYS A 64 -6.57 -10.93 -4.51
CA LYS A 64 -7.82 -10.73 -3.74
C LYS A 64 -7.75 -11.28 -2.31
N GLU A 65 -6.54 -11.49 -1.78
CA GLU A 65 -6.38 -11.81 -0.37
C GLU A 65 -6.57 -10.51 0.43
N MET A 66 -7.33 -10.61 1.52
CA MET A 66 -7.61 -9.50 2.41
C MET A 66 -6.97 -9.78 3.76
N GLY A 67 -6.25 -8.80 4.29
CA GLY A 67 -5.65 -8.84 5.62
C GLY A 67 -5.98 -7.58 6.41
N ALA A 68 -5.69 -7.62 7.70
CA ALA A 68 -5.77 -6.45 8.57
C ALA A 68 -4.53 -6.43 9.48
N VAL A 69 -4.01 -5.24 9.73
CA VAL A 69 -2.90 -5.01 10.67
C VAL A 69 -3.22 -3.83 11.57
N VAL A 70 -2.64 -3.81 12.77
CA VAL A 70 -2.76 -2.66 13.67
C VAL A 70 -1.85 -1.54 13.14
N THR A 71 -2.42 -0.36 12.93
CA THR A 71 -1.71 0.79 12.35
C THR A 71 -0.51 1.23 13.21
N ALA A 72 -0.63 1.07 14.54
CA ALA A 72 0.44 1.35 15.49
C ALA A 72 1.70 0.50 15.24
N ASP A 73 1.52 -0.77 14.86
CA ASP A 73 2.60 -1.74 14.62
C ASP A 73 3.26 -1.60 13.25
N VAL A 74 2.62 -0.88 12.31
CA VAL A 74 3.25 -0.53 11.03
C VAL A 74 4.35 0.48 11.32
N PHE A 75 5.61 0.12 11.08
CA PHE A 75 6.76 1.00 11.35
C PHE A 75 7.38 1.57 10.09
N ALA A 76 7.19 0.92 8.94
CA ALA A 76 7.68 1.41 7.66
C ALA A 76 6.75 1.04 6.51
N VAL A 77 6.75 1.89 5.49
CA VAL A 77 5.96 1.72 4.28
C VAL A 77 6.81 2.09 3.08
N LEU A 78 6.80 1.21 2.09
CA LEU A 78 7.45 1.43 0.81
C LEU A 78 6.37 1.55 -0.27
N VAL A 79 6.39 2.65 -1.01
CA VAL A 79 5.58 2.83 -2.21
C VAL A 79 6.45 2.47 -3.40
N GLU A 80 6.05 1.45 -4.13
CA GLU A 80 6.77 0.90 -5.27
C GLU A 80 5.96 1.13 -6.53
N GLY A 81 6.61 1.48 -7.63
CA GLY A 81 5.94 1.68 -8.91
C GLY A 81 6.04 3.11 -9.43
N THR A 82 5.60 3.27 -10.66
CA THR A 82 5.89 4.46 -11.46
C THR A 82 4.70 5.40 -11.47
N ALA A 83 4.45 6.10 -10.35
CA ALA A 83 3.64 7.32 -10.42
C ALA A 83 4.40 8.33 -11.30
N GLY A 84 4.16 8.31 -12.62
CA GLY A 84 4.71 9.23 -13.60
C GLY A 84 5.90 8.77 -14.46
N SER A 85 6.32 7.49 -14.44
CA SER A 85 7.32 7.01 -15.43
C SER A 85 6.66 6.14 -16.50
N PRO A 86 6.86 6.43 -17.80
CA PRO A 86 6.30 5.61 -18.87
C PRO A 86 6.86 4.19 -18.75
N THR A 87 5.97 3.21 -18.69
CA THR A 87 6.30 1.79 -18.77
C THR A 87 7.20 1.56 -19.98
N ARG A 88 8.51 1.43 -19.77
CA ARG A 88 9.43 1.00 -20.83
C ARG A 88 9.05 -0.42 -21.18
N ARG A 89 8.36 -0.59 -22.31
CA ARG A 89 8.20 -1.90 -22.95
C ARG A 89 9.60 -2.39 -23.32
N PRO A 90 10.07 -3.56 -22.86
CA PRO A 90 11.26 -4.17 -23.41
C PRO A 90 10.87 -4.74 -24.78
N GLY A 91 10.94 -3.89 -25.81
CA GLY A 91 10.95 -4.31 -27.20
C GLY A 91 12.40 -4.46 -27.64
N PHE A 92 12.82 -5.69 -27.91
CA PHE A 92 14.02 -5.95 -28.67
C PHE A 92 13.87 -5.25 -30.03
N GLY A 93 14.67 -4.20 -30.25
CA GLY A 93 14.77 -3.54 -31.54
C GLY A 93 15.48 -4.47 -32.52
N SER A 94 14.73 -4.85 -33.54
CA SER A 94 15.17 -5.37 -34.84
C SER A 94 16.24 -4.50 -35.49
#